data_AF-A0A966ZA44-F1
#
_entry.id   AF-A0A966ZA44-F1
#
_cell.length_a   1.000
_cell.length_b   1.000
_cell.length_c   1.000
_cell.angle_alpha   90.00
_cell.angle_beta   90.00
_cell.angle_gamma   90.00
#
_symmetry.space_group_name_H-M   'P 1'
#
loop_
_entity.id
_entity.type
_entity.pdbx_description
1 polymer ?
#
loop_
_entity_poly.entity_id
_entity_poly.type
_entity_poly.pdbx_seq_one_letter_code
_entity_poly.pdbx_strand_id
1 'polypeptide(L)'
;MNITRKWKRFMAVGCTHGHLVDQSLLKQVLAFKQRWKPHTCIALGDHIDLACLRAGAMGTADDAADPEGDLNDGLNFISRFEPSVYLLGNHENRLFTLMESPRAIVSALACRIYAQITDRAKEIRCEVVPYSFQNGWRQYGDCLFGHGYMINEQAVRDHAEAVCHGSAQKVVIAHLHRVTQAEGRNRA
;
A
#
# COMPACT_ATOMS: atom_id res chain seq x y z
N MET A 1 23.39 31.76 -13.07
CA MET A 1 21.93 31.52 -13.10
C MET A 1 21.62 30.49 -12.02
N ASN A 2 21.15 30.91 -10.85
CA ASN A 2 20.80 29.98 -9.77
C ASN A 2 19.51 29.27 -10.15
N ILE A 3 19.62 28.08 -10.73
CA ILE A 3 18.47 27.19 -10.88
C ILE A 3 18.19 26.62 -9.48
N THR A 4 17.51 27.38 -8.63
CA THR A 4 16.93 26.84 -7.40
C THR A 4 15.78 25.93 -7.81
N ARG A 5 16.07 24.68 -8.21
CA ARG A 5 15.03 23.66 -8.37
C ARG A 5 14.40 23.44 -7.01
N LYS A 6 13.15 23.86 -6.85
CA LYS A 6 12.39 23.64 -5.60
C LYS A 6 12.09 22.14 -5.50
N TRP A 7 12.88 21.43 -4.71
CA TRP A 7 12.70 19.98 -4.48
C TRP A 7 11.29 19.71 -3.93
N LYS A 8 10.61 18.70 -4.50
CA LYS A 8 9.32 18.24 -3.99
C LYS A 8 9.56 17.20 -2.90
N ARG A 9 8.89 17.39 -1.77
CA ARG A 9 8.86 16.43 -0.65
C ARG A 9 7.77 15.40 -0.90
N PHE A 10 8.03 14.15 -0.54
CA PHE A 10 7.01 13.10 -0.49
C PHE A 10 6.93 12.50 0.92
N MET A 11 5.85 11.78 1.19
CA MET A 11 5.71 10.90 2.34
C MET A 11 5.03 9.62 1.88
N ALA A 12 5.62 8.48 2.20
CA ALA A 12 5.06 7.18 1.86
C ALA A 12 4.81 6.37 3.13
N VAL A 13 3.66 5.69 3.20
CA VAL A 13 3.25 4.86 4.34
C VAL A 13 2.58 3.62 3.77
N GLY A 14 2.88 2.44 4.29
CA GLY A 14 2.23 1.18 3.93
C GLY A 14 2.07 0.28 5.14
N CYS A 15 1.38 -0.84 4.97
CA CYS A 15 1.25 -1.90 5.98
C CYS A 15 0.73 -1.38 7.32
N THR A 16 -0.35 -0.60 7.31
CA THR A 16 -1.04 -0.25 8.56
C THR A 16 -1.97 -1.38 9.00
N HIS A 17 -2.47 -2.22 8.09
CA HIS A 17 -3.33 -3.37 8.41
C HIS A 17 -4.55 -2.99 9.28
N GLY A 18 -5.23 -1.90 8.90
CA GLY A 18 -6.45 -1.41 9.53
C GLY A 18 -6.37 -1.38 11.05
N HIS A 19 -7.16 -2.26 11.69
CA HIS A 19 -7.29 -2.38 13.13
C HIS A 19 -6.02 -2.88 13.86
N LEU A 20 -5.06 -3.48 13.14
CA LEU A 20 -3.82 -4.00 13.71
C LEU A 20 -2.76 -2.92 13.97
N VAL A 21 -2.92 -1.73 13.41
CA VAL A 21 -1.96 -0.64 13.63
C VAL A 21 -1.95 -0.17 15.08
N ASP A 22 -0.76 0.12 15.60
CA ASP A 22 -0.65 0.86 16.85
C ASP A 22 -1.18 2.28 16.66
N GLN A 23 -2.30 2.59 17.32
CA GLN A 23 -2.99 3.87 17.21
C GLN A 23 -2.16 5.05 17.73
N SER A 24 -1.21 4.83 18.64
CA SER A 24 -0.30 5.86 19.11
C SER A 24 0.75 6.20 18.05
N LEU A 25 1.28 5.18 17.35
CA LEU A 25 2.19 5.37 16.23
C LEU A 25 1.50 6.03 15.05
N LEU A 26 0.26 5.64 14.74
CA LEU A 26 -0.52 6.24 13.66
C LEU A 26 -0.74 7.76 13.88
N LYS A 27 -1.01 8.17 15.13
CA LYS A 27 -1.08 9.59 15.50
C LYS A 27 0.24 10.31 15.24
N GLN A 28 1.37 9.69 15.55
CA GLN A 28 2.69 10.27 15.30
C GLN A 28 3.01 10.38 13.80
N VAL A 29 2.62 9.38 13.00
CA VAL A 29 2.73 9.42 11.53
C VAL A 29 1.95 10.61 10.96
N LEU A 30 0.70 10.79 11.38
CA LEU A 30 -0.12 11.91 10.91
C LEU A 30 0.40 13.27 11.41
N ALA A 31 0.90 13.36 12.65
CA ALA A 31 1.57 14.55 13.14
C ALA A 31 2.85 14.87 12.34
N PHE A 32 3.59 13.83 11.92
CA PHE A 32 4.73 14.00 11.04
C PHE A 32 4.31 14.54 9.66
N LYS A 33 3.25 14.02 9.03
CA LYS A 33 2.69 14.59 7.78
C LYS A 33 2.45 16.11 7.92
N GLN A 34 1.81 16.54 9.00
CA GLN A 34 1.49 17.96 9.25
C GLN A 34 2.74 18.84 9.37
N ARG A 35 3.80 18.35 10.04
CA ARG A 35 5.06 19.08 10.18
C ARG A 35 5.89 19.07 8.89
N TRP A 36 5.97 17.91 8.24
CA TRP A 36 6.78 17.69 7.03
C TRP A 36 6.21 18.40 5.80
N LYS A 37 4.87 18.54 5.73
CA LYS A 37 4.15 19.16 4.61
C LYS A 37 4.61 18.57 3.27
N PRO A 38 4.42 17.26 3.06
CA PRO A 38 4.76 16.63 1.80
C PRO A 38 3.92 17.23 0.66
N HIS A 39 4.50 17.30 -0.53
CA HIS A 39 3.78 17.67 -1.75
C HIS A 39 3.02 16.47 -2.33
N THR A 40 3.50 15.26 -2.05
CA THR A 40 2.89 13.99 -2.48
C THR A 40 2.81 13.05 -1.29
N CYS A 41 1.62 12.52 -1.01
CA CYS A 41 1.42 11.42 -0.07
C CYS A 41 1.16 10.12 -0.86
N ILE A 42 1.81 9.03 -0.46
CA ILE A 42 1.82 7.75 -1.19
C ILE A 42 1.41 6.65 -0.20
N ALA A 43 0.25 6.05 -0.41
CA ALA A 43 -0.19 4.87 0.32
C ALA A 43 0.35 3.62 -0.38
N LEU A 44 1.25 2.88 0.27
CA LEU A 44 2.01 1.76 -0.30
C LEU A 44 1.33 0.40 -0.11
N GLY A 45 0.03 0.34 0.20
CA GLY A 45 -0.71 -0.93 0.26
C GLY A 45 -0.80 -1.53 1.65
N ASP A 46 -1.66 -2.54 1.78
CA ASP A 46 -1.97 -3.24 3.03
C ASP A 46 -2.40 -2.27 4.14
N HIS A 47 -3.31 -1.35 3.82
CA HIS A 47 -3.97 -0.51 4.81
C HIS A 47 -5.24 -1.15 5.39
N ILE A 48 -5.73 -2.22 4.77
CA ILE A 48 -6.84 -3.05 5.24
C ILE A 48 -6.36 -4.50 5.23
N ASP A 49 -6.50 -5.22 6.34
CA ASP A 49 -5.86 -6.52 6.56
C ASP A 49 -6.64 -7.71 5.97
N LEU A 50 -7.95 -7.73 6.15
CA LEU A 50 -8.84 -8.78 5.65
C LEU A 50 -8.43 -10.19 6.10
N ALA A 51 -8.05 -10.35 7.37
CA ALA A 51 -7.65 -11.64 7.97
C ALA A 51 -8.67 -12.76 7.69
N CYS A 52 -9.97 -12.49 7.89
CA CYS A 52 -11.04 -13.47 7.67
C CYS A 52 -11.17 -13.93 6.22
N LEU A 53 -10.62 -13.16 5.27
CA LEU A 53 -10.60 -13.51 3.85
C LEU A 53 -9.30 -14.22 3.43
N ARG A 54 -8.38 -14.48 4.36
CA ARG A 54 -7.10 -15.15 4.07
C ARG A 54 -7.29 -16.62 3.69
N ALA A 55 -6.46 -17.10 2.77
CA ALA A 55 -6.38 -18.53 2.49
C ALA A 55 -5.99 -19.27 3.78
N GLY A 56 -6.80 -20.26 4.18
CA GLY A 56 -6.60 -21.00 5.43
C GLY A 56 -7.16 -20.33 6.69
N ALA A 57 -7.87 -19.19 6.58
CA ALA A 57 -8.51 -18.56 7.73
C ALA A 57 -9.60 -19.46 8.37
N MET A 58 -10.30 -20.26 7.56
CA MET A 58 -11.44 -21.08 8.00
C MET A 58 -11.12 -21.94 9.23
N GLY A 59 -11.94 -21.82 10.27
CA GLY A 59 -11.77 -22.57 11.52
C GLY A 59 -10.61 -22.11 12.40
N THR A 60 -9.96 -20.99 12.06
CA THR A 60 -8.94 -20.34 12.90
C THR A 60 -9.49 -19.06 13.52
N ALA A 61 -8.71 -18.39 14.36
CA ALA A 61 -9.09 -17.09 14.92
C ALA A 61 -9.33 -16.03 13.83
N ASP A 62 -8.65 -16.13 12.68
CA ASP A 62 -8.83 -15.19 11.57
C ASP A 62 -10.24 -15.27 10.98
N ASP A 63 -10.86 -16.45 10.96
CA ASP A 63 -12.23 -16.66 10.43
C ASP A 63 -13.24 -15.74 11.13
N ALA A 64 -12.98 -15.45 12.41
CA ALA A 64 -13.82 -14.62 13.26
C ALA A 64 -13.40 -13.13 13.28
N ALA A 65 -12.34 -12.75 12.56
CA ALA A 65 -11.89 -11.36 12.49
C ALA A 65 -12.96 -10.48 11.82
N ASP A 66 -13.24 -9.33 12.42
CA ASP A 66 -14.26 -8.38 11.94
C ASP A 66 -13.78 -7.64 10.68
N PRO A 67 -14.32 -7.94 9.49
CA PRO A 67 -13.93 -7.25 8.26
C PRO A 67 -14.44 -5.81 8.19
N GLU A 68 -15.50 -5.45 8.93
CA GLU A 68 -16.05 -4.09 8.88
C GLU A 68 -15.24 -3.13 9.74
N GLY A 69 -14.89 -3.52 10.97
CA GLY A 69 -13.98 -2.76 11.82
C GLY A 69 -12.64 -2.52 11.11
N ASP A 70 -12.07 -3.57 10.52
CA ASP A 70 -10.83 -3.48 9.76
C ASP A 70 -10.91 -2.51 8.57
N LEU A 71 -11.97 -2.62 7.76
CA LEU A 71 -12.22 -1.70 6.65
C LEU A 71 -12.37 -0.25 7.13
N ASN A 72 -13.18 -0.02 8.16
CA ASN A 72 -13.46 1.31 8.69
C ASN A 72 -12.18 1.99 9.18
N ASP A 73 -11.32 1.26 9.90
CA ASP A 73 -10.04 1.78 10.38
C ASP A 73 -9.09 2.09 9.22
N GLY A 74 -8.99 1.21 8.23
CA GLY A 74 -8.21 1.44 7.02
C GLY A 74 -8.68 2.67 6.24
N LEU A 75 -9.99 2.80 5.98
CA LEU A 75 -10.56 3.95 5.28
C LEU A 75 -10.41 5.25 6.08
N ASN A 76 -10.53 5.20 7.42
CA ASN A 76 -10.28 6.34 8.28
C ASN A 76 -8.82 6.81 8.17
N PHE A 77 -7.86 5.88 8.16
CA PHE A 77 -6.46 6.24 7.91
C PHE A 77 -6.29 6.89 6.54
N ILE A 78 -6.79 6.27 5.46
CA ILE A 78 -6.69 6.81 4.09
C ILE A 78 -7.27 8.23 4.01
N SER A 79 -8.39 8.46 4.68
CA SER A 79 -9.06 9.78 4.71
C SER A 79 -8.24 10.85 5.41
N ARG A 80 -7.51 10.49 6.47
CA ARG A 80 -6.66 11.43 7.23
C ARG A 80 -5.29 11.61 6.60
N PHE A 81 -4.78 10.55 5.98
CA PHE A 81 -3.51 10.54 5.29
C PHE A 81 -3.60 11.25 3.93
N GLU A 82 -4.78 11.27 3.30
CA GLU A 82 -5.06 11.93 2.02
C GLU A 82 -3.99 11.62 0.96
N PRO A 83 -3.76 10.34 0.65
CA PRO A 83 -2.81 9.97 -0.39
C PRO A 83 -3.24 10.54 -1.74
N SER A 84 -2.26 10.94 -2.56
CA SER A 84 -2.50 11.23 -3.98
C SER A 84 -2.54 9.94 -4.81
N VAL A 85 -1.86 8.90 -4.33
CA VAL A 85 -1.81 7.57 -4.92
C VAL A 85 -1.91 6.51 -3.82
N TYR A 86 -2.73 5.49 -4.05
CA TYR A 86 -2.88 4.30 -3.22
C TYR A 86 -2.55 3.08 -4.08
N LEU A 87 -1.36 2.54 -3.86
CA LEU A 87 -0.90 1.31 -4.47
C LEU A 87 -1.41 0.15 -3.63
N LEU A 88 -2.31 -0.67 -4.17
CA LEU A 88 -2.88 -1.80 -3.45
C LEU A 88 -1.77 -2.80 -3.09
N GLY A 89 -1.87 -3.37 -1.90
CA GLY A 89 -0.99 -4.44 -1.46
C GLY A 89 -1.59 -5.82 -1.71
N ASN A 90 -0.90 -6.87 -1.26
CA ASN A 90 -1.38 -8.23 -1.46
C ASN A 90 -2.63 -8.53 -0.63
N HIS A 91 -2.90 -7.78 0.44
CA HIS A 91 -4.12 -7.94 1.24
C HIS A 91 -5.34 -7.44 0.46
N GLU A 92 -5.31 -6.21 -0.07
CA GLU A 92 -6.42 -5.71 -0.88
C GLU A 92 -6.54 -6.47 -2.21
N ASN A 93 -5.42 -6.89 -2.80
CA ASN A 93 -5.45 -7.62 -4.07
C ASN A 93 -6.20 -8.96 -3.99
N ARG A 94 -6.28 -9.56 -2.81
CA ARG A 94 -7.04 -10.81 -2.62
C ARG A 94 -8.52 -10.64 -2.95
N LEU A 95 -9.06 -9.43 -2.80
CA LEU A 95 -10.44 -9.11 -3.11
C LEU A 95 -10.79 -9.44 -4.56
N PHE A 96 -9.89 -9.17 -5.52
CA PHE A 96 -10.16 -9.44 -6.94
C PHE A 96 -10.45 -10.91 -7.21
N THR A 97 -9.70 -11.83 -6.60
CA THR A 97 -9.98 -13.27 -6.70
C THR A 97 -11.25 -13.65 -5.97
N LEU A 98 -11.51 -13.04 -4.80
CA LEU A 98 -12.67 -13.39 -3.97
C LEU A 98 -14.00 -12.88 -4.54
N MET A 99 -13.99 -11.80 -5.33
CA MET A 99 -15.16 -11.35 -6.09
C MET A 99 -15.69 -12.43 -7.04
N GLU A 100 -14.82 -13.29 -7.55
CA GLU A 100 -15.17 -14.40 -8.43
C GLU A 100 -15.47 -15.70 -7.65
N SER A 101 -15.50 -15.66 -6.32
CA SER A 101 -15.75 -16.84 -5.49
C SER A 101 -17.14 -17.43 -5.76
N PRO A 102 -17.27 -18.77 -5.85
CA PRO A 102 -18.58 -19.43 -5.94
C PRO A 102 -19.41 -19.30 -4.65
N ARG A 103 -18.79 -18.85 -3.54
CA ARG A 103 -19.49 -18.57 -2.28
C ARG A 103 -20.08 -17.17 -2.34
N ALA A 104 -21.38 -17.08 -2.61
CA ALA A 104 -22.09 -15.81 -2.80
C ALA A 104 -21.82 -14.77 -1.70
N ILE A 105 -21.78 -15.17 -0.42
CA ILE A 105 -21.49 -14.26 0.71
C ILE A 105 -20.06 -13.69 0.62
N VAL A 106 -19.07 -14.53 0.28
CA VAL A 106 -17.67 -14.11 0.15
C VAL A 106 -17.49 -13.17 -1.03
N SER A 107 -18.07 -13.52 -2.18
CA SER A 107 -18.07 -12.67 -3.39
C SER A 107 -18.73 -11.32 -3.12
N ALA A 108 -19.93 -11.32 -2.53
CA ALA A 108 -20.64 -10.08 -2.20
C ALA A 108 -19.86 -9.19 -1.22
N LEU A 109 -19.25 -9.78 -0.19
CA LEU A 109 -18.40 -9.06 0.75
C LEU A 109 -17.18 -8.46 0.05
N ALA A 110 -16.47 -9.22 -0.79
CA ALA A 110 -15.29 -8.75 -1.50
C ALA A 110 -15.62 -7.59 -2.47
N CYS A 111 -16.72 -7.71 -3.24
CA CYS A 111 -17.25 -6.65 -4.09
C CYS A 111 -17.55 -5.38 -3.28
N ARG A 112 -18.24 -5.52 -2.14
CA ARG A 112 -18.61 -4.40 -1.27
C ARG A 112 -17.38 -3.68 -0.69
N ILE A 113 -16.42 -4.43 -0.16
CA ILE A 113 -15.20 -3.87 0.44
C ILE A 113 -14.43 -3.08 -0.61
N TYR A 114 -14.20 -3.65 -1.79
CA TYR A 114 -13.47 -2.96 -2.85
C TYR A 114 -14.20 -1.73 -3.36
N ALA A 115 -15.54 -1.79 -3.51
CA ALA A 115 -16.34 -0.64 -3.89
C ALA A 115 -16.11 0.53 -2.92
N GLN A 116 -16.15 0.28 -1.61
CA GLN A 116 -15.89 1.30 -0.58
C GLN A 116 -14.46 1.86 -0.63
N ILE A 117 -13.46 1.03 -0.90
CA ILE A 117 -12.07 1.49 -1.13
C ILE A 117 -12.03 2.46 -2.31
N THR A 118 -12.61 2.06 -3.45
CA THR A 118 -12.59 2.87 -4.66
C THR A 118 -13.42 4.15 -4.55
N ASP A 119 -14.55 4.09 -3.85
CA ASP A 119 -15.41 5.26 -3.60
C ASP A 119 -14.68 6.27 -2.71
N ARG A 120 -14.08 5.82 -1.61
CA ARG A 120 -13.29 6.71 -0.75
C ARG A 120 -12.09 7.29 -1.49
N ALA A 121 -11.37 6.49 -2.27
CA ALA A 121 -10.25 6.99 -3.08
C ALA A 121 -10.72 8.07 -4.08
N LYS A 122 -11.88 7.87 -4.72
CA LYS A 122 -12.49 8.86 -5.63
C LYS A 122 -12.87 10.15 -4.90
N GLU A 123 -13.48 10.06 -3.72
CA GLU A 123 -13.87 11.22 -2.90
C GLU A 123 -12.68 12.13 -2.60
N ILE A 124 -11.53 11.54 -2.26
CA ILE A 124 -10.30 12.28 -1.95
C ILE A 124 -9.40 12.53 -3.17
N ARG A 125 -9.86 12.17 -4.38
CA ARG A 125 -9.11 12.28 -5.65
C ARG A 125 -7.76 11.55 -5.63
N CYS A 126 -7.72 10.40 -4.97
CA CYS A 126 -6.60 9.49 -4.94
C CYS A 126 -6.65 8.54 -6.14
N GLU A 127 -5.54 8.40 -6.85
CA GLU A 127 -5.37 7.33 -7.84
C GLU A 127 -5.25 5.98 -7.13
N VAL A 128 -6.03 4.97 -7.54
CA VAL A 128 -5.87 3.58 -7.07
C VAL A 128 -5.06 2.81 -8.10
N VAL A 129 -3.95 2.22 -7.67
CA VAL A 129 -3.03 1.47 -8.53
C VAL A 129 -3.11 -0.01 -8.14
N PRO A 130 -3.40 -0.92 -9.07
CA PRO A 130 -3.56 -2.34 -8.77
C PRO A 130 -2.24 -2.96 -8.31
N TYR A 131 -2.33 -4.01 -7.50
CA TYR A 131 -1.16 -4.81 -7.13
C TYR A 131 -0.73 -5.67 -8.33
N SER A 132 0.38 -5.30 -8.97
CA SER A 132 0.84 -5.95 -10.19
C SER A 132 2.34 -5.80 -10.36
N PHE A 133 3.01 -6.85 -10.83
CA PHE A 133 4.44 -6.82 -11.16
C PHE A 133 4.76 -5.72 -12.20
N GLN A 134 3.91 -5.56 -13.21
CA GLN A 134 4.14 -4.63 -14.32
C GLN A 134 3.52 -3.26 -14.05
N ASN A 135 2.26 -3.23 -13.59
CA ASN A 135 1.47 -2.00 -13.55
C ASN A 135 1.29 -1.42 -12.14
N GLY A 136 1.84 -2.09 -11.12
CA GLY A 136 1.68 -1.75 -9.70
C GLY A 136 2.66 -0.70 -9.17
N TRP A 137 3.16 0.16 -10.06
CA TRP A 137 4.25 1.09 -9.74
C TRP A 137 3.92 2.51 -10.17
N ARG A 138 4.37 3.49 -9.41
CA ARG A 138 4.38 4.90 -9.84
C ARG A 138 5.74 5.54 -9.63
N GLN A 139 6.19 6.25 -10.65
CA GLN A 139 7.48 6.92 -10.65
C GLN A 139 7.34 8.39 -10.30
N TYR A 140 8.14 8.86 -9.34
CA TYR A 140 8.29 10.27 -9.01
C TYR A 140 9.78 10.63 -9.07
N GLY A 141 10.17 11.40 -10.10
CA GLY A 141 11.58 11.66 -10.37
C GLY A 141 12.29 10.37 -10.83
N ASP A 142 13.38 10.00 -10.16
CA ASP A 142 14.14 8.77 -10.40
C ASP A 142 13.73 7.61 -9.48
N CYS A 143 12.66 7.76 -8.70
CA CYS A 143 12.22 6.77 -7.71
C CYS A 143 10.87 6.16 -8.08
N LEU A 144 10.82 4.82 -8.09
CA LEU A 144 9.59 4.04 -8.15
C LEU A 144 9.02 3.79 -6.75
N PHE A 145 7.71 3.72 -6.66
CA PHE A 145 6.98 3.36 -5.45
C PHE A 145 5.99 2.26 -5.78
N GLY A 146 5.88 1.29 -4.88
CA GLY A 146 4.97 0.14 -4.98
C GLY A 146 4.89 -0.60 -3.66
N HIS A 147 3.95 -1.54 -3.55
CA HIS A 147 3.84 -2.33 -2.33
C HIS A 147 5.03 -3.29 -2.16
N GLY A 148 5.43 -3.96 -3.24
CA GLY A 148 6.41 -5.06 -3.23
C GLY A 148 5.73 -6.42 -3.16
N TYR A 149 6.38 -7.46 -3.69
CA TYR A 149 5.81 -8.81 -3.84
C TYR A 149 6.79 -9.95 -3.49
N MET A 150 8.09 -9.68 -3.42
CA MET A 150 9.09 -10.69 -3.07
C MET A 150 9.26 -10.77 -1.55
N ILE A 151 9.24 -12.00 -1.01
CA ILE A 151 9.49 -12.32 0.39
C ILE A 151 10.73 -13.22 0.50
N ASN A 152 11.91 -12.61 0.48
CA ASN A 152 13.18 -13.33 0.64
C ASN A 152 14.21 -12.44 1.36
N GLU A 153 15.38 -13.00 1.72
CA GLU A 153 16.43 -12.24 2.42
C GLU A 153 16.93 -11.03 1.63
N GLN A 154 17.04 -11.18 0.32
CA GLN A 154 17.50 -10.17 -0.62
C GLN A 154 16.36 -9.37 -1.27
N ALA A 155 15.13 -9.45 -0.73
CA ALA A 155 13.95 -8.90 -1.39
C ALA A 155 14.12 -7.43 -1.82
N VAL A 156 14.68 -6.55 -0.98
CA VAL A 156 14.89 -5.13 -1.35
C VAL A 156 15.79 -4.99 -2.59
N ARG A 157 16.87 -5.76 -2.65
CA ARG A 157 17.79 -5.77 -3.79
C ARG A 157 17.12 -6.35 -5.03
N ASP A 158 16.45 -7.50 -4.88
CA ASP A 158 15.83 -8.19 -6.00
C ASP A 158 14.70 -7.35 -6.61
N HIS A 159 13.93 -6.59 -5.81
CA HIS A 159 12.99 -5.61 -6.34
C HIS A 159 13.70 -4.51 -7.14
N ALA A 160 14.76 -3.92 -6.59
CA ALA A 160 15.51 -2.88 -7.29
C ALA A 160 15.99 -3.37 -8.66
N GLU A 161 16.51 -4.59 -8.75
CA GLU A 161 16.96 -5.19 -10.02
C GLU A 161 15.80 -5.55 -10.96
N ALA A 162 14.65 -5.93 -10.43
CA ALA A 162 13.50 -6.34 -11.23
C ALA A 162 12.75 -5.15 -11.86
N VAL A 163 12.68 -4.01 -11.17
CA VAL A 163 11.78 -2.91 -11.57
C VAL A 163 12.49 -1.59 -11.89
N CYS A 164 13.72 -1.38 -11.42
CA CYS A 164 14.47 -0.17 -11.80
C CYS A 164 15.03 -0.35 -13.21
N HIS A 165 14.41 0.34 -14.17
CA HIS A 165 14.85 0.41 -15.55
C HIS A 165 14.57 1.81 -16.13
N GLY A 166 15.29 2.17 -17.21
CA GLY A 166 15.12 3.47 -17.87
C GLY A 166 15.50 4.63 -16.94
N SER A 167 14.56 5.53 -16.66
CA SER A 167 14.81 6.69 -15.79
C SER A 167 14.64 6.41 -14.29
N ALA A 168 14.14 5.23 -13.92
CA ALA A 168 14.03 4.81 -12.52
C ALA A 168 15.36 4.19 -12.04
N GLN A 169 15.90 4.75 -10.97
CA GLN A 169 17.19 4.38 -10.38
C GLN A 169 17.03 3.86 -8.94
N LYS A 170 15.87 4.10 -8.34
CA LYS A 170 15.54 3.74 -6.96
C LYS A 170 14.14 3.16 -6.91
N VAL A 171 13.89 2.31 -5.93
CA VAL A 171 12.55 1.81 -5.62
C VAL A 171 12.33 1.87 -4.11
N VAL A 172 11.14 2.30 -3.71
CA VAL A 172 10.65 2.25 -2.33
C VAL A 172 9.48 1.26 -2.29
N ILE A 173 9.60 0.27 -1.42
CA ILE A 173 8.58 -0.75 -1.20
C ILE A 173 8.14 -0.78 0.26
N ALA A 174 6.95 -1.34 0.50
CA ALA A 174 6.47 -1.74 1.81
C ALA A 174 6.63 -3.27 1.95
N HIS A 175 5.59 -3.96 2.44
CA HIS A 175 5.43 -5.43 2.45
C HIS A 175 6.32 -6.22 3.42
N LEU A 176 7.60 -5.87 3.56
CA LEU A 176 8.56 -6.70 4.33
C LEU A 176 8.48 -6.54 5.86
N HIS A 177 7.73 -5.54 6.34
CA HIS A 177 7.56 -5.19 7.77
C HIS A 177 8.88 -5.01 8.52
N ARG A 178 9.91 -4.58 7.79
CA ARG A 178 11.24 -4.28 8.32
C ARG A 178 11.85 -3.12 7.55
N VAL A 179 12.65 -2.33 8.25
CA VAL A 179 13.41 -1.23 7.63
C VAL A 179 14.73 -1.79 7.11
N THR A 180 14.90 -1.77 5.80
CA THR A 180 16.11 -2.26 5.13
C THR A 180 16.40 -1.45 3.88
N GLN A 181 17.68 -1.33 3.51
CA GLN A 181 18.14 -0.72 2.27
C GLN A 181 19.22 -1.61 1.65
N ALA A 182 19.20 -1.76 0.34
CA ALA A 182 20.22 -2.48 -0.41
C ALA A 182 20.42 -1.83 -1.79
N GLU A 183 21.64 -1.95 -2.33
CA GLU A 183 21.92 -1.63 -3.73
C GLU A 183 21.71 -2.86 -4.61
N GLY A 184 21.27 -2.62 -5.84
CA GLY A 184 21.28 -3.61 -6.91
C GLY A 184 22.70 -4.02 -7.26
N ARG A 185 22.88 -5.28 -7.68
CA ARG A 185 24.18 -5.84 -8.10
C ARG A 185 24.67 -5.21 -9.40
N ASN A 186 23.75 -4.97 -10.32
CA ASN A 186 24.04 -4.40 -11.62
C ASN A 186 23.73 -2.89 -11.56
N ARG A 187 24.77 -2.06 -11.54
CA ARG A 187 24.61 -0.61 -11.73
C ARG A 187 24.42 -0.39 -13.24
N ALA A 188 23.19 -0.05 -13.64
CA ALA A 188 22.91 0.46 -14.98
C ALA A 188 23.40 1.90 -15.11
#